data_AF-A0A1B1S5T7-F1
#
_entry.id   AF-A0A1B1S5T7-F1
#
_cell.length_a   1.000
_cell.length_b   1.000
_cell.length_c   1.000
_cell.angle_alpha   90.00
_cell.angle_beta   90.00
_cell.angle_gamma   90.00
#
_symmetry.space_group_name_H-M   'P 1'
#
loop_
_entity.id
_entity.type
_entity.pdbx_description
1 polymer ?
#
loop_
_entity_poly.entity_id
_entity_poly.type
_entity_poly.pdbx_seq_one_letter_code
_entity_poly.pdbx_strand_id
1 'polypeptide(L)'
;MEVSTIANKKLTEFTLKDVIERKITFTETNTIYDKKDFEDYNAGNLAALDEMLGDIKESNEEEFVKKYLEIMKVISKQFEKEEVTDTREVEKLSGYNNAIVDIMKCINPYYEYDVED
;
A
#
# COMPACT_ATOMS: atom_id res chain seq x y z
N MET A 1 15.38 -10.01 18.12
CA MET A 1 14.57 -9.53 16.98
C MET A 1 15.54 -9.27 15.85
N GLU A 2 15.78 -10.26 14.99
CA GLU A 2 16.60 -10.03 13.80
C GLU A 2 15.77 -9.21 12.82
N VAL A 3 16.08 -7.91 12.72
CA VAL A 3 15.55 -7.03 11.70
C VAL A 3 16.14 -7.50 10.38
N SER A 4 15.42 -8.40 9.72
CA SER A 4 15.69 -8.78 8.35
C SER A 4 15.78 -7.53 7.46
N THR A 5 16.90 -7.37 6.74
CA THR A 5 17.05 -6.63 5.47
C THR A 5 17.25 -5.11 5.45
N ILE A 6 18.17 -4.57 6.26
CA ILE A 6 18.88 -3.35 5.82
C ILE A 6 19.97 -3.77 4.84
N ALA A 7 19.69 -3.69 3.53
CA ALA A 7 20.68 -3.88 2.50
C ALA A 7 21.80 -2.82 2.64
N ASN A 8 23.06 -3.22 2.42
CA ASN A 8 24.21 -2.31 2.39
C ASN A 8 24.24 -1.51 1.08
N LYS A 9 23.20 -0.70 0.86
CA LYS A 9 22.93 0.11 -0.33
C LYS A 9 23.00 1.58 0.05
N LYS A 10 23.52 2.44 -0.83
CA LYS A 10 23.50 3.90 -0.56
C LYS A 10 22.06 4.39 -0.58
N LEU A 11 21.71 5.37 0.24
CA LEU A 11 20.37 5.96 0.22
C LEU A 11 20.03 6.63 -1.12
N THR A 12 21.02 7.07 -1.89
CA THR A 12 20.85 7.57 -3.26
C THR A 12 20.44 6.49 -4.27
N GLU A 13 20.61 5.22 -3.91
CA GLU A 13 20.23 4.09 -4.74
C GLU A 13 18.94 3.44 -4.22
N PHE A 14 18.51 3.75 -2.99
CA PHE A 14 17.30 3.21 -2.36
C PHE A 14 16.06 3.63 -3.15
N THR A 15 15.24 2.66 -3.55
CA THR A 15 14.12 2.88 -4.48
C THR A 15 12.77 2.60 -3.83
N LEU A 16 11.71 3.01 -4.53
CA LEU A 16 10.34 2.68 -4.13
C LEU A 16 10.11 1.16 -4.03
N LYS A 17 10.78 0.37 -4.88
CA LYS A 17 10.81 -1.10 -4.80
C LYS A 17 11.27 -1.57 -3.42
N ASP A 18 12.37 -1.01 -2.90
CA ASP A 18 12.91 -1.39 -1.60
C ASP A 18 11.93 -1.04 -0.47
N VAL A 19 11.14 0.03 -0.60
CA VAL A 19 10.08 0.39 0.35
C VAL A 19 8.95 -0.65 0.34
N ILE A 20 8.47 -1.01 -0.85
CA ILE A 20 7.38 -1.98 -1.03
C ILE A 20 7.79 -3.36 -0.49
N GLU A 21 8.96 -3.87 -0.87
CA GLU A 21 9.46 -5.17 -0.42
C GLU A 21 9.63 -5.24 1.11
N ARG A 22 10.06 -4.14 1.74
CA ARG A 22 10.14 -4.06 3.21
C ARG A 22 8.78 -4.03 3.88
N LYS A 23 7.78 -3.35 3.29
CA LYS A 23 6.41 -3.36 3.80
C LYS A 23 5.80 -4.76 3.71
N ILE A 24 5.96 -5.46 2.58
CA ILE A 24 5.52 -6.85 2.43
C ILE A 24 6.16 -7.73 3.50
N THR A 25 7.50 -7.69 3.61
CA THR A 25 8.25 -8.47 4.61
C THR A 25 7.76 -8.17 6.02
N PHE A 26 7.52 -6.91 6.36
CA PHE A 26 7.01 -6.53 7.68
C PHE A 26 5.62 -7.12 7.92
N THR A 27 4.67 -6.93 7.00
CA THR A 27 3.31 -7.47 7.14
C THR A 27 3.33 -8.99 7.32
N GLU A 28 4.18 -9.70 6.57
CA GLU A 28 4.29 -11.16 6.63
C GLU A 28 5.01 -11.69 7.87
N THR A 29 6.00 -10.97 8.42
CA THR A 29 6.95 -11.55 9.39
C THR A 29 6.99 -10.86 10.75
N ASN A 30 6.36 -9.69 10.91
CA ASN A 30 6.42 -8.97 12.17
C ASN A 30 5.84 -9.80 13.33
N THR A 31 6.32 -9.49 14.54
CA THR A 31 5.90 -10.11 15.81
C THR A 31 5.42 -9.05 16.81
N ILE A 32 5.15 -7.83 16.33
CA ILE A 32 4.80 -6.68 17.16
C ILE A 32 3.32 -6.75 17.58
N TYR A 33 2.48 -7.28 16.71
CA TYR A 33 1.06 -7.53 16.95
C TYR A 33 0.66 -8.94 16.48
N ASP A 34 -0.47 -9.45 16.97
CA ASP A 34 -1.03 -10.70 16.44
C ASP A 34 -1.67 -10.41 15.08
N LYS A 35 -1.19 -11.09 14.04
CA LYS A 35 -1.66 -10.89 12.66
C LYS A 35 -3.11 -11.32 12.49
N LYS A 36 -3.62 -12.19 13.36
CA LYS A 36 -5.04 -12.60 13.34
C LYS A 36 -5.98 -11.45 13.64
N ASP A 37 -5.55 -10.50 14.46
CA ASP A 37 -6.34 -9.31 14.78
C ASP A 37 -6.48 -8.36 13.57
N PHE A 38 -5.67 -8.58 12.53
CA PHE A 38 -5.60 -7.75 11.34
C PHE A 38 -5.62 -8.60 10.06
N GLU A 39 -6.20 -9.80 10.08
CA GLU A 39 -6.08 -10.78 8.98
C GLU A 39 -6.62 -10.19 7.67
N ASP A 40 -7.84 -9.66 7.68
CA ASP A 40 -8.49 -9.10 6.49
C ASP A 40 -7.78 -7.81 6.03
N TYR A 41 -7.43 -6.93 6.96
CA TYR A 41 -6.63 -5.73 6.68
C TYR A 41 -5.29 -6.07 6.02
N ASN A 42 -4.54 -7.02 6.58
CA ASN A 42 -3.24 -7.45 6.07
C ASN A 42 -3.38 -8.12 4.70
N ALA A 43 -4.46 -8.88 4.47
CA ALA A 43 -4.74 -9.47 3.16
C ALA A 43 -4.96 -8.38 2.09
N GLY A 44 -5.67 -7.31 2.42
CA GLY A 44 -5.83 -6.15 1.54
C GLY A 44 -4.52 -5.41 1.30
N ASN A 45 -3.76 -5.18 2.37
CA ASN A 45 -2.46 -4.50 2.33
C ASN A 45 -1.46 -5.22 1.42
N LEU A 46 -1.30 -6.54 1.62
CA LEU A 46 -0.41 -7.36 0.80
C LEU A 46 -0.85 -7.39 -0.67
N ALA A 47 -2.14 -7.51 -0.94
CA ALA A 47 -2.66 -7.51 -2.30
C ALA A 47 -2.30 -6.23 -3.06
N ALA A 48 -2.42 -5.05 -2.43
CA ALA A 48 -2.04 -3.79 -3.06
C ALA A 48 -0.52 -3.68 -3.25
N LEU A 49 0.28 -4.09 -2.25
CA LEU A 49 1.73 -4.04 -2.33
C LEU A 49 2.29 -4.98 -3.40
N ASP A 50 1.74 -6.18 -3.55
CA ASP A 50 2.15 -7.12 -4.59
C ASP A 50 1.80 -6.60 -5.99
N GLU A 51 0.62 -5.99 -6.15
CA GLU A 51 0.22 -5.34 -7.40
C GLU A 51 1.16 -4.18 -7.74
N MET A 52 1.43 -3.29 -6.77
CA MET A 52 2.37 -2.18 -6.93
C MET A 52 3.76 -2.67 -7.28
N LEU A 53 4.24 -3.73 -6.62
CA LEU A 53 5.55 -4.33 -6.89
C LEU A 53 5.65 -4.89 -8.31
N GLY A 54 4.55 -5.39 -8.87
CA GLY A 54 4.43 -5.77 -10.27
C GLY A 54 4.53 -4.55 -11.18
N ASP A 55 3.67 -3.56 -10.95
CA ASP A 55 3.54 -2.39 -11.81
C ASP A 55 4.82 -1.54 -11.87
N ILE A 56 5.55 -1.35 -10.75
CA ILE A 56 6.79 -0.55 -10.78
C ILE A 56 7.88 -1.14 -11.69
N LYS A 57 7.77 -2.42 -12.07
CA LYS A 57 8.72 -3.07 -12.98
C LYS A 57 8.38 -2.82 -14.44
N GLU A 58 7.12 -2.51 -14.74
CA GLU A 58 6.56 -2.49 -16.08
C GLU A 58 6.08 -1.09 -16.53
N SER A 59 5.82 -0.18 -15.58
CA SER A 59 5.27 1.16 -15.84
C SER A 59 6.25 2.28 -15.50
N ASN A 60 6.08 3.42 -16.17
CA ASN A 60 6.75 4.65 -15.78
C ASN A 60 6.00 5.38 -14.64
N GLU A 61 6.59 6.43 -14.08
CA GLU A 61 6.02 7.16 -12.94
C GLU A 61 4.62 7.75 -13.21
N GLU A 62 4.39 8.32 -14.39
CA GLU A 62 3.10 8.92 -14.75
C GLU A 62 1.99 7.87 -14.85
N GLU A 63 2.27 6.75 -15.52
CA GLU A 63 1.35 5.61 -15.65
C GLU A 63 1.00 5.01 -14.28
N PHE A 64 2.01 4.81 -13.45
CA PHE A 64 1.86 4.28 -12.10
C PHE A 64 0.99 5.21 -11.25
N VAL A 65 1.34 6.49 -11.19
CA VAL A 65 0.62 7.49 -10.40
C VAL A 65 -0.84 7.59 -10.85
N LYS A 66 -1.07 7.68 -12.16
CA LYS A 66 -2.43 7.79 -12.71
C LYS A 66 -3.29 6.59 -12.32
N LYS A 67 -2.77 5.37 -12.48
CA LYS A 67 -3.48 4.15 -12.11
C LYS A 67 -3.92 4.18 -10.64
N TYR A 68 -2.99 4.47 -9.74
CA TYR A 68 -3.27 4.39 -8.31
C TYR A 68 -4.13 5.54 -7.78
N LEU A 69 -4.07 6.73 -8.40
CA LEU A 69 -5.02 7.81 -8.12
C LEU A 69 -6.45 7.43 -8.56
N GLU A 70 -6.61 6.80 -9.73
CA GLU A 70 -7.92 6.32 -10.19
C GLU A 70 -8.49 5.26 -9.24
N ILE A 71 -7.66 4.32 -8.78
CA ILE A 71 -8.06 3.29 -7.80
C ILE A 71 -8.49 3.93 -6.48
N MET A 72 -7.68 4.83 -5.90
CA MET A 72 -8.03 5.54 -4.66
C MET A 72 -9.37 6.26 -4.79
N LYS A 73 -9.61 6.95 -5.91
CA LYS A 73 -10.88 7.65 -6.18
C LYS A 73 -12.08 6.71 -6.24
N VAL A 74 -11.91 5.50 -6.79
CA VAL A 74 -12.99 4.50 -6.82
C VAL A 74 -13.28 4.00 -5.39
N ILE A 75 -12.25 3.73 -4.61
CA ILE A 75 -12.39 3.25 -3.24
C ILE A 75 -13.04 4.31 -2.33
N SER A 76 -12.61 5.57 -2.39
CA SER A 76 -13.23 6.67 -1.62
C SER A 76 -14.75 6.75 -1.88
N LYS A 77 -15.16 6.66 -3.15
CA LYS A 77 -16.59 6.64 -3.52
C LYS A 77 -17.36 5.44 -2.99
N GLN A 78 -16.73 4.27 -2.91
CA GLN A 78 -17.36 3.08 -2.35
C GLN A 78 -17.63 3.26 -0.85
N PHE A 79 -16.69 3.88 -0.12
CA PHE A 79 -16.87 4.20 1.30
C PHE A 79 -17.92 5.29 1.52
N GLU A 80 -17.88 6.39 0.76
CA GLU A 80 -18.85 7.50 0.89
C GLU A 80 -20.30 7.08 0.71
N LYS A 81 -20.54 6.13 -0.20
CA LYS A 81 -21.88 5.64 -0.52
C LYS A 81 -22.32 4.47 0.36
N GLU A 82 -21.47 4.03 1.29
CA GLU A 82 -21.69 2.83 2.10
C GLU A 82 -21.98 1.59 1.20
N GLU A 83 -21.35 1.52 0.03
CA GLU A 83 -21.54 0.41 -0.92
C GLU A 83 -20.97 -0.91 -0.38
N VAL A 84 -20.02 -0.82 0.57
CA VAL A 84 -19.42 -1.96 1.27
C VAL A 84 -19.89 -1.95 2.73
N THR A 85 -20.62 -3.00 3.13
CA THR A 85 -21.21 -3.10 4.47
C THR A 85 -20.73 -4.33 5.26
N ASP A 86 -20.11 -5.31 4.60
CA ASP A 86 -19.46 -6.42 5.29
C ASP A 86 -18.16 -5.94 5.94
N THR A 87 -18.04 -6.12 7.26
CA THR A 87 -16.91 -5.61 8.04
C THR A 87 -15.55 -6.13 7.56
N ARG A 88 -15.48 -7.39 7.11
CA ARG A 88 -14.22 -7.98 6.62
C ARG A 88 -13.83 -7.38 5.28
N GLU A 89 -14.81 -7.14 4.42
CA GLU A 89 -14.60 -6.44 3.15
C GLU A 89 -14.17 -4.98 3.37
N VAL A 90 -14.77 -4.28 4.34
CA VAL A 90 -14.35 -2.94 4.76
C VAL A 90 -12.91 -2.95 5.25
N GLU A 91 -12.53 -3.90 6.11
CA GLU A 91 -11.16 -4.01 6.63
C GLU A 91 -10.15 -4.30 5.52
N LYS A 92 -10.48 -5.24 4.62
CA LYS A 92 -9.65 -5.56 3.47
C LYS A 92 -9.48 -4.37 2.53
N LEU A 93 -10.56 -3.69 2.19
CA LEU A 93 -10.50 -2.51 1.32
C LEU A 93 -9.73 -1.36 1.97
N SER A 94 -9.87 -1.19 3.29
CA SER A 94 -9.10 -0.23 4.07
C SER A 94 -7.60 -0.55 4.06
N GLY A 95 -7.23 -1.81 4.24
CA GLY A 95 -5.84 -2.27 4.14
C GLY A 95 -5.23 -2.04 2.77
N TYR A 96 -6.00 -2.31 1.72
CA TYR A 96 -5.60 -2.09 0.34
C TYR A 96 -5.39 -0.59 0.04
N ASN A 97 -6.34 0.26 0.41
CA ASN A 97 -6.23 1.71 0.22
C ASN A 97 -5.04 2.31 0.99
N ASN A 98 -4.87 1.93 2.25
CA ASN A 98 -3.77 2.44 3.08
C ASN A 98 -2.39 2.04 2.53
N ALA A 99 -2.26 0.84 1.96
CA ALA A 99 -1.04 0.44 1.27
C ALA A 99 -0.73 1.37 0.09
N ILE A 100 -1.73 1.71 -0.73
CA ILE A 100 -1.56 2.62 -1.87
C ILE A 100 -1.12 4.00 -1.38
N VAL A 101 -1.85 4.60 -0.43
CA VAL A 101 -1.53 5.92 0.14
C VAL A 101 -0.10 5.95 0.67
N ASP A 102 0.30 4.91 1.41
CA ASP A 102 1.63 4.81 2.00
C ASP A 102 2.78 4.81 0.98
N ILE A 103 2.56 4.24 -0.20
CA ILE A 103 3.56 4.23 -1.28
C ILE A 103 3.47 5.52 -2.09
N MET A 104 2.27 5.97 -2.41
CA MET A 104 2.04 7.18 -3.19
C MET A 104 2.63 8.42 -2.51
N LYS A 105 2.51 8.54 -1.18
CA LYS A 105 3.12 9.66 -0.43
C LYS A 105 4.65 9.68 -0.46
N CYS A 106 5.31 8.55 -0.76
CA CYS A 106 6.76 8.51 -1.00
C CYS A 106 7.15 9.10 -2.35
N ILE A 107 6.23 9.09 -3.34
CA ILE A 107 6.43 9.72 -4.65
C ILE A 107 6.14 11.21 -4.53
N ASN A 108 4.98 11.56 -3.99
CA ASN A 108 4.59 12.94 -3.77
C ASN A 108 3.74 13.05 -2.47
N PRO A 109 4.20 13.81 -1.46
CA PRO A 109 3.46 13.98 -0.21
C PRO A 109 2.03 14.50 -0.37
N TYR A 110 1.71 15.17 -1.48
CA TYR A 110 0.35 15.62 -1.77
C TYR A 110 -0.65 14.45 -1.84
N TYR A 111 -0.23 13.24 -2.22
CA TYR A 111 -1.12 12.08 -2.35
C TYR A 111 -1.57 11.48 -1.01
N GLU A 112 -1.04 11.95 0.12
CA GLU A 112 -1.59 11.64 1.44
C GLU A 112 -2.90 12.38 1.72
N TYR A 113 -3.10 13.51 1.06
CA TYR A 113 -4.29 14.34 1.21
C TYR A 113 -5.26 14.01 0.09
N ASP A 114 -6.55 13.88 0.44
CA ASP A 114 -7.62 13.76 -0.53
C ASP A 114 -7.80 15.13 -1.22
N VAL A 115 -6.89 15.43 -2.14
CA VAL A 115 -6.96 16.64 -2.97
C VAL A 115 -7.91 16.34 -4.11
N GLU A 116 -9.20 16.41 -3.80
CA GLU A 116 -10.23 16.60 -4.82
C GLU A 116 -9.92 17.88 -5.60
N ASP A 117 -9.64 17.74 -6.90
CA ASP A 117 -9.84 18.79 -7.91
C ASP A 117 -11.27 18.69 -8.48
#